data_AF-A0A8B9QKI4-F1
#
_entry.id   AF-A0A8B9QKI4-F1
#
_cell.length_a   1.000
_cell.length_b   1.000
_cell.length_c   1.000
_cell.angle_alpha   90.00
_cell.angle_beta   90.00
_cell.angle_gamma   90.00
#
_symmetry.space_group_name_H-M   'P 1'
#
loop_
_entity.id
_entity.type
_entity.pdbx_description
1 polymer ?
#
loop_
_entity_poly.entity_id
_entity_poly.type
_entity_poly.pdbx_seq_one_letter_code
_entity_poly.pdbx_strand_id
1 'polypeptide(L)'
;VISRVWLPMVWGYSALLLQAFRCNGRSCNPPVGNLATGRTPATLTTCGQNSTELYCFYPDQNLLHQASRGCGQPRCTKCNANQPDNSHLPADMTDDFFANPISWWQSAQGVHREEIRLDFETEFYLTHVIAVFKSPRPAAMVLERSQDYGQTWRPYKYFSANCTATFGLQDDLIEEGSMCTSRYSDAVPCTRGEVIYRALTLANKIEDPYSPEAQDLLKLTNLRLLLLKRQECPCHGSALLEKPQRFAHYAIYDLIVRGSCFCNGSQCNHIPMNGNDPWRQPEFVHGTCVCRHNTAGDHCEKCAPLYNDQPWKPGDGKTGAPNECRKCRCHNHADSCHFDLSVWLASGKHSGGVCDNCKHNTEGHRCQRCKPGYYRDRDKPMSSAEVCKPCSCQPMGSANATFSRSWRCHPKTGFCYCKPGVAGPNCDRCLMGYWGFGENGCRPCDCARDCDHYDNEPFFNIPIGGRIPDLVHTPTNESEDEWKWNEHEQGFSALRHPGTPQSLEIFGNFTQLIKARILSAHDKGTHAEVVVKVKKVLKSGKVKIARSNRSIYPESWTNRGCTCPILNPGTDYLIAGQEDSRTSKLLVNMNSLVKPWKAYLGKQVADILRTGCK
;
A
#
# COMPACT_ATOMS: atom_id res chain seq x y z
N VAL A 1 -53.81 0.83 20.64
CA VAL A 1 -53.72 0.03 19.39
C VAL A 1 -52.84 -1.21 19.57
N ILE A 2 -51.85 -1.22 20.47
CA ILE A 2 -51.17 -2.45 20.93
C ILE A 2 -52.03 -3.16 22.00
N SER A 3 -53.18 -3.71 21.61
CA SER A 3 -54.00 -4.65 22.42
C SER A 3 -55.08 -5.32 21.54
N ARG A 4 -54.64 -6.08 20.54
CA ARG A 4 -55.33 -7.24 19.91
C ARG A 4 -54.46 -7.75 18.76
N VAL A 5 -54.57 -9.06 18.48
CA VAL A 5 -53.62 -9.86 17.69
C VAL A 5 -52.27 -10.00 18.41
N TRP A 6 -52.10 -11.11 19.14
CA TRP A 6 -50.87 -11.91 19.23
C TRP A 6 -51.12 -13.11 20.16
N LEU A 7 -51.34 -14.28 19.54
CA LEU A 7 -51.22 -15.68 20.02
C LEU A 7 -52.31 -16.56 19.39
N PRO A 8 -52.06 -17.86 19.12
CA PRO A 8 -50.78 -18.56 19.07
C PRO A 8 -50.48 -19.19 17.69
N MET A 9 -49.22 -19.14 17.25
CA MET A 9 -48.71 -20.14 16.31
C MET A 9 -47.51 -20.85 16.95
N VAL A 10 -47.83 -21.96 17.60
CA VAL A 10 -46.90 -22.80 18.36
C VAL A 10 -46.15 -23.71 17.39
N TRP A 11 -44.82 -23.67 17.50
CA TRP A 11 -43.83 -24.65 17.02
C TRP A 11 -43.65 -24.78 15.51
N GLY A 12 -42.53 -24.19 15.03
CA GLY A 12 -42.06 -24.33 13.65
C GLY A 12 -40.69 -23.71 13.34
N TYR A 13 -39.90 -23.31 14.35
CA TYR A 13 -38.57 -22.72 14.15
C TYR A 13 -37.45 -23.67 14.57
N SER A 14 -37.15 -24.62 13.68
CA SER A 14 -35.92 -25.40 13.73
C SER A 14 -34.71 -24.51 13.46
N ALA A 15 -33.86 -24.31 14.47
CA ALA A 15 -32.42 -24.11 14.34
C ALA A 15 -31.87 -23.15 13.24
N LEU A 16 -32.52 -22.00 13.00
CA LEU A 16 -31.89 -20.87 12.30
C LEU A 16 -31.09 -19.99 13.29
N LEU A 17 -30.11 -20.63 13.94
CA LEU A 17 -29.09 -19.96 14.73
C LEU A 17 -28.27 -19.02 13.83
N LEU A 18 -28.25 -17.73 14.19
CA LEU A 18 -27.24 -16.70 13.88
C LEU A 18 -26.19 -17.14 12.83
N GLN A 19 -26.58 -17.17 11.56
CA GLN A 19 -25.59 -17.20 10.48
C GLN A 19 -24.81 -15.89 10.56
N ALA A 20 -23.51 -15.99 10.84
CA ALA A 20 -22.62 -14.83 10.72
C ALA A 20 -22.79 -14.25 9.31
N PHE A 21 -23.32 -13.03 9.21
CA PHE A 21 -23.52 -12.32 7.94
C PHE A 21 -22.16 -12.03 7.29
N ARG A 22 -21.63 -13.01 6.58
CA ARG A 22 -20.37 -12.92 5.84
C ARG A 22 -20.60 -12.13 4.57
N CYS A 23 -19.72 -11.15 4.34
CA CYS A 23 -19.63 -10.41 3.08
C CYS A 23 -19.06 -11.35 1.99
N ASN A 24 -19.91 -12.24 1.47
CA ASN A 24 -19.56 -13.21 0.44
C ASN A 24 -19.45 -12.50 -0.93
N GLY A 25 -18.40 -11.68 -1.11
CA GLY A 25 -18.12 -10.95 -2.35
C GLY A 25 -19.13 -9.84 -2.68
N ARG A 26 -19.83 -9.30 -1.67
CA ARG A 26 -20.84 -8.24 -1.81
C ARG A 26 -20.71 -7.23 -0.66
N SER A 27 -21.27 -6.03 -0.86
CA SER A 27 -21.46 -5.08 0.24
C SER A 27 -22.29 -5.69 1.38
N CYS A 28 -21.99 -5.25 2.60
CA CYS A 28 -22.55 -5.74 3.85
C CYS A 28 -23.29 -4.63 4.57
N ASN A 29 -24.57 -4.86 4.86
CA ASN A 29 -25.37 -4.01 5.74
C ASN A 29 -25.39 -4.66 7.14
N PRO A 30 -24.84 -4.00 8.18
CA PRO A 30 -24.91 -4.52 9.53
C PRO A 30 -26.36 -4.63 10.05
N PRO A 31 -26.66 -5.58 10.95
CA PRO A 31 -28.01 -5.75 11.48
C PRO A 31 -28.43 -4.52 12.31
N VAL A 32 -29.72 -4.20 12.25
CA VAL A 32 -30.32 -3.11 13.04
C VAL A 32 -30.71 -3.64 14.42
N GLY A 33 -30.26 -2.96 15.48
CA GLY A 33 -30.60 -3.23 16.86
C GLY A 33 -30.97 -1.95 17.62
N ASN A 34 -31.13 -2.02 18.94
CA ASN A 34 -31.32 -0.85 19.78
C ASN A 34 -29.94 -0.30 20.23
N LEU A 35 -29.59 0.89 19.77
CA LEU A 35 -28.35 1.57 20.15
C LEU A 35 -28.37 2.07 21.60
N ALA A 36 -29.55 2.22 22.20
CA ALA A 36 -29.69 2.65 23.58
C ALA A 36 -29.42 1.53 24.60
N THR A 37 -29.66 0.26 24.24
CA THR A 37 -29.43 -0.88 25.13
C THR A 37 -28.00 -0.89 25.67
N GLY A 38 -27.87 -0.90 27.00
CA GLY A 38 -26.59 -0.89 27.70
C GLY A 38 -25.84 0.46 27.70
N ARG A 39 -26.44 1.56 27.23
CA ARG A 39 -25.89 2.92 27.29
C ARG A 39 -26.79 3.82 28.13
N THR A 40 -26.28 4.32 29.25
CA THR A 40 -27.04 5.21 30.15
C THR A 40 -27.18 6.63 29.56
N PRO A 41 -28.40 7.16 29.36
CA PRO A 41 -28.61 8.55 28.96
C PRO A 41 -28.18 9.54 30.06
N ALA A 42 -27.64 10.69 29.65
CA ALA A 42 -27.47 11.84 30.52
C ALA A 42 -28.76 12.67 30.56
N THR A 43 -29.13 13.19 31.74
CA THR A 43 -30.28 14.09 31.93
C THR A 43 -29.90 15.30 32.80
N LEU A 44 -30.62 16.42 32.72
CA LEU A 44 -30.34 17.57 33.61
C LEU A 44 -30.85 17.33 35.02
N THR A 45 -32.00 16.66 35.14
CA THR A 45 -32.61 16.34 36.44
C THR A 45 -33.12 14.90 36.51
N THR A 46 -33.19 14.38 37.74
CA THR A 46 -33.81 13.11 38.10
C THR A 46 -34.50 13.31 39.45
N CYS A 47 -35.69 12.73 39.64
CA CYS A 47 -36.42 12.91 40.91
C CYS A 47 -35.68 12.28 42.07
N GLY A 48 -35.83 12.86 43.26
CA GLY A 48 -35.31 12.27 44.48
C GLY A 48 -33.79 12.36 44.64
N GLN A 49 -33.10 13.15 43.80
CA GLN A 49 -31.63 13.27 43.77
C GLN A 49 -31.07 13.88 45.06
N ASN A 50 -31.67 14.97 45.55
CA ASN A 50 -31.24 15.70 46.73
C ASN A 50 -32.00 15.31 48.01
N SER A 51 -33.27 14.94 47.87
CA SER A 51 -34.19 14.62 48.97
C SER A 51 -35.38 13.85 48.43
N THR A 52 -36.02 13.01 49.24
CA THR A 52 -37.22 12.27 48.82
C THR A 52 -38.36 13.18 48.34
N GLU A 53 -38.74 13.06 47.08
CA GLU A 53 -39.83 13.83 46.46
C GLU A 53 -41.14 13.04 46.51
N LEU A 54 -42.30 13.73 46.54
CA LEU A 54 -43.62 13.11 46.47
C LEU A 54 -44.29 13.49 45.15
N TYR A 55 -44.56 12.49 44.31
CA TYR A 55 -45.16 12.65 42.99
C TYR A 55 -46.45 11.85 42.86
N CYS A 56 -47.27 12.21 41.87
CA CYS A 56 -48.54 11.55 41.57
C CYS A 56 -48.67 11.26 40.08
N PHE A 57 -49.33 10.16 39.74
CA PHE A 57 -49.60 9.73 38.37
C PHE A 57 -51.02 9.17 38.22
N TYR A 58 -51.52 9.15 37.00
CA TYR A 58 -52.82 8.52 36.68
C TYR A 58 -52.61 7.04 36.33
N PRO A 59 -53.46 6.12 36.81
CA PRO A 59 -53.39 4.70 36.46
C PRO A 59 -53.65 4.45 34.97
N ASP A 60 -53.12 3.33 34.46
CA ASP A 60 -53.31 2.89 33.07
C ASP A 60 -54.80 2.61 32.77
N GLN A 61 -55.34 3.28 31.75
CA GLN A 61 -56.76 3.24 31.40
C GLN A 61 -57.23 1.87 30.87
N ASN A 62 -56.31 0.98 30.46
CA ASN A 62 -56.66 -0.37 30.02
C ASN A 62 -57.28 -1.25 31.12
N LEU A 63 -57.27 -0.80 32.39
CA LEU A 63 -57.91 -1.47 33.53
C LEU A 63 -59.30 -0.90 33.89
N LEU A 64 -59.82 0.08 33.15
CA LEU A 64 -61.11 0.72 33.42
C LEU A 64 -62.05 0.61 32.21
N HIS A 65 -63.28 0.12 32.44
CA HIS A 65 -64.28 -0.07 31.39
C HIS A 65 -64.60 1.24 30.63
N GLN A 66 -64.87 1.09 29.32
CA GLN A 66 -64.95 2.12 28.27
C GLN A 66 -66.00 3.25 28.42
N ALA A 67 -66.58 3.46 29.61
CA ALA A 67 -67.73 4.34 29.83
C ALA A 67 -67.43 5.69 30.52
N SER A 68 -66.17 6.03 30.84
CA SER A 68 -65.85 7.29 31.55
C SER A 68 -64.66 8.05 30.96
N ARG A 69 -64.85 9.35 30.67
CA ARG A 69 -63.78 10.31 30.31
C ARG A 69 -62.99 10.79 31.55
N GLY A 70 -62.79 9.92 32.52
CA GLY A 70 -62.13 10.20 33.79
C GLY A 70 -60.83 9.40 33.91
N CYS A 71 -59.77 10.02 34.42
CA CYS A 71 -58.44 9.43 34.50
C CYS A 71 -58.24 8.43 35.65
N GLY A 72 -59.33 7.88 36.22
CA GLY A 72 -59.33 7.25 37.53
C GLY A 72 -58.96 8.21 38.66
N GLN A 73 -58.78 7.68 39.88
CA GLN A 73 -58.16 8.44 40.96
C GLN A 73 -56.63 8.42 40.81
N PRO A 74 -55.94 9.56 41.04
CA PRO A 74 -54.50 9.61 40.99
C PRO A 74 -53.87 8.76 42.10
N ARG A 75 -52.73 8.13 41.80
CA ARG A 75 -51.90 7.42 42.77
C ARG A 75 -50.65 8.23 43.05
N CYS A 76 -50.30 8.39 44.31
CA CYS A 76 -49.14 9.17 44.74
C CYS A 76 -48.18 8.29 45.53
N THR A 77 -46.88 8.46 45.29
CA THR A 77 -45.81 7.75 46.00
C THR A 77 -44.54 8.61 46.05
N LYS A 78 -43.50 8.09 46.68
CA LYS A 78 -42.22 8.77 46.92
C LYS A 78 -41.21 8.38 45.84
N CYS A 79 -40.35 9.31 45.45
CA CYS A 79 -39.16 9.07 44.64
C CYS A 79 -37.90 9.39 45.46
N ASN A 80 -36.90 8.52 45.43
CA ASN A 80 -35.59 8.74 46.05
C ASN A 80 -34.51 8.02 45.23
N ALA A 81 -33.61 8.78 44.62
CA ALA A 81 -32.56 8.23 43.74
C ALA A 81 -31.58 7.29 44.47
N ASN A 82 -31.50 7.37 45.80
CA ASN A 82 -30.63 6.53 46.64
C ASN A 82 -31.34 5.28 47.20
N GLN A 83 -32.61 5.01 46.84
CA GLN A 83 -33.38 3.86 47.30
C GLN A 83 -33.92 3.07 46.10
N PRO A 84 -33.37 1.88 45.78
CA PRO A 84 -33.71 1.12 44.57
C PRO A 84 -35.21 0.89 44.34
N ASP A 85 -35.96 0.58 45.39
CA ASP A 85 -37.41 0.32 45.30
C ASP A 85 -38.25 1.57 44.88
N ASN A 86 -37.66 2.77 44.93
CA ASN A 86 -38.31 4.05 44.65
C ASN A 86 -37.43 4.99 43.79
N SER A 87 -36.42 4.46 43.10
CA SER A 87 -35.54 5.22 42.20
C SER A 87 -36.06 5.13 40.76
N HIS A 88 -35.93 6.23 40.01
CA HIS A 88 -36.37 6.36 38.61
C HIS A 88 -35.24 7.00 37.79
N LEU A 89 -34.14 6.28 37.64
CA LEU A 89 -32.85 6.74 37.14
C LEU A 89 -32.81 6.76 35.60
N PRO A 90 -31.91 7.53 34.96
CA PRO A 90 -31.86 7.59 33.49
C PRO A 90 -31.62 6.25 32.79
N ALA A 91 -30.95 5.31 33.46
CA ALA A 91 -30.74 3.95 32.94
C ALA A 91 -32.06 3.18 32.70
N ASP A 92 -33.11 3.52 33.46
CA ASP A 92 -34.46 2.94 33.42
C ASP A 92 -35.27 3.38 32.18
N MET A 93 -34.64 4.06 31.21
CA MET A 93 -35.17 4.27 29.85
C MET A 93 -34.55 3.31 28.82
N THR A 94 -33.56 2.52 29.22
CA THR A 94 -32.62 1.82 28.32
C THR A 94 -32.29 0.40 28.77
N ASP A 95 -33.01 -0.09 29.77
CA ASP A 95 -32.96 -1.46 30.26
C ASP A 95 -33.82 -2.39 29.40
N ASP A 96 -33.84 -3.68 29.75
CA ASP A 96 -34.68 -4.66 29.07
C ASP A 96 -36.13 -4.53 29.57
N PHE A 97 -36.98 -3.88 28.78
CA PHE A 97 -38.41 -3.73 29.03
C PHE A 97 -39.14 -5.07 29.29
N PHE A 98 -38.67 -6.20 28.76
CA PHE A 98 -39.27 -7.51 29.04
C PHE A 98 -38.87 -8.07 30.39
N ALA A 99 -37.67 -7.74 30.89
CA ALA A 99 -37.23 -8.06 32.24
C ALA A 99 -37.86 -7.11 33.28
N ASN A 100 -37.95 -5.82 32.96
CA ASN A 100 -38.39 -4.75 33.86
C ASN A 100 -39.59 -3.95 33.29
N PRO A 101 -40.78 -4.55 33.07
CA PRO A 101 -41.91 -3.89 32.37
C PRO A 101 -42.58 -2.72 33.14
N ILE A 102 -41.99 -2.29 34.25
CA ILE A 102 -42.49 -1.28 35.19
C ILE A 102 -41.36 -0.31 35.61
N SER A 103 -40.13 -0.38 35.07
CA SER A 103 -39.10 0.65 35.24
C SER A 103 -39.46 1.92 34.43
N TRP A 104 -38.98 3.09 34.85
CA TRP A 104 -39.02 4.33 34.06
C TRP A 104 -38.05 5.36 34.65
N TRP A 105 -37.52 6.25 33.83
CA TRP A 105 -36.86 7.47 34.34
C TRP A 105 -37.88 8.58 34.60
N GLN A 106 -37.64 9.41 35.63
CA GLN A 106 -38.47 10.56 35.95
C GLN A 106 -37.63 11.80 36.30
N SER A 107 -37.96 12.95 35.70
CA SER A 107 -37.34 14.24 35.99
C SER A 107 -37.67 14.73 37.41
N ALA A 108 -36.91 15.70 37.92
CA ALA A 108 -37.25 16.39 39.16
C ALA A 108 -38.61 17.12 39.05
N GLN A 109 -39.23 17.34 40.21
CA GLN A 109 -40.53 18.01 40.32
C GLN A 109 -40.47 19.50 39.92
N GLY A 110 -41.45 19.94 39.12
CA GLY A 110 -41.63 21.34 38.73
C GLY A 110 -40.87 21.78 37.48
N VAL A 111 -40.06 20.92 36.86
CA VAL A 111 -39.29 21.30 35.67
C VAL A 111 -40.21 21.64 34.48
N HIS A 112 -39.80 22.63 33.69
CA HIS A 112 -40.48 23.05 32.46
C HIS A 112 -39.69 22.70 31.20
N ARG A 113 -38.36 22.59 31.32
CA ARG A 113 -37.43 22.20 30.26
C ARG A 113 -36.53 21.10 30.79
N GLU A 114 -36.18 20.15 29.95
CA GLU A 114 -35.36 19.00 30.29
C GLU A 114 -34.59 18.53 29.03
N GLU A 115 -33.38 18.02 29.22
CA GLU A 115 -32.55 17.45 28.15
C GLU A 115 -32.29 15.98 28.46
N ILE A 116 -32.48 15.11 27.47
CA ILE A 116 -32.08 13.70 27.53
C ILE A 116 -31.09 13.49 26.39
N ARG A 117 -29.84 13.16 26.72
CA ARG A 117 -28.76 13.01 25.75
C ARG A 117 -28.16 11.62 25.82
N LEU A 118 -28.03 10.98 24.66
CA LEU A 118 -27.37 9.69 24.49
C LEU A 118 -26.07 9.93 23.71
N ASP A 119 -24.94 9.72 24.37
CA ASP A 119 -23.61 9.90 23.80
C ASP A 119 -23.07 8.53 23.36
N PHE A 120 -22.72 8.39 22.08
CA PHE A 120 -22.17 7.15 21.53
C PHE A 120 -20.64 7.16 21.52
N GLU A 121 -20.04 5.97 21.61
CA GLU A 121 -18.59 5.81 21.62
C GLU A 121 -17.92 6.02 20.25
N THR A 122 -18.70 6.06 19.16
CA THR A 122 -18.24 6.16 17.76
C THR A 122 -19.42 6.53 16.85
N GLU A 123 -19.21 6.60 15.53
CA GLU A 123 -20.28 6.87 14.55
C GLU A 123 -21.23 5.68 14.34
N PHE A 124 -22.54 5.94 14.37
CA PHE A 124 -23.62 4.98 14.08
C PHE A 124 -24.55 5.51 12.98
N TYR A 125 -25.40 4.62 12.44
CA TYR A 125 -26.55 4.95 11.60
C TYR A 125 -27.86 4.82 12.38
N LEU A 126 -28.63 5.90 12.46
CA LEU A 126 -30.00 5.90 13.01
C LEU A 126 -31.03 5.52 11.94
N THR A 127 -31.99 4.67 12.29
CA THR A 127 -33.18 4.40 11.45
C THR A 127 -34.44 5.04 12.00
N HIS A 128 -34.70 4.90 13.31
CA HIS A 128 -35.86 5.48 13.99
C HIS A 128 -35.66 5.59 15.50
N VAL A 129 -36.36 6.53 16.12
CA VAL A 129 -36.43 6.73 17.58
C VAL A 129 -37.86 6.54 18.03
N ILE A 130 -38.08 5.83 19.13
CA ILE A 130 -39.37 5.68 19.80
C ILE A 130 -39.16 6.02 21.27
N ALA A 131 -39.89 7.00 21.79
CA ALA A 131 -39.95 7.31 23.21
C ALA A 131 -41.35 7.01 23.75
N VAL A 132 -41.44 6.20 24.81
CA VAL A 132 -42.70 5.78 25.42
C VAL A 132 -42.89 6.51 26.74
N PHE A 133 -43.73 7.55 26.76
CA PHE A 133 -43.92 8.38 27.95
C PHE A 133 -44.85 7.73 28.98
N LYS A 134 -44.44 7.79 30.25
CA LYS A 134 -45.28 7.51 31.42
C LYS A 134 -46.12 8.72 31.83
N SER A 135 -45.53 9.91 31.76
CA SER A 135 -46.28 11.17 31.86
C SER A 135 -47.11 11.40 30.58
N PRO A 136 -47.98 12.42 30.54
CA PRO A 136 -48.41 12.99 29.25
C PRO A 136 -47.19 13.37 28.41
N ARG A 137 -47.34 13.31 27.08
CA ARG A 137 -46.30 13.72 26.14
C ARG A 137 -46.05 15.24 26.24
N PRO A 138 -44.87 15.74 25.84
CA PRO A 138 -44.59 17.17 25.86
C PRO A 138 -45.48 17.95 24.88
N ALA A 139 -45.90 19.17 25.23
CA ALA A 139 -46.58 20.10 24.31
C ALA A 139 -45.65 20.61 23.21
N ALA A 140 -44.36 20.60 23.50
CA ALA A 140 -43.29 21.00 22.62
C ALA A 140 -42.04 20.20 23.00
N MET A 141 -41.42 19.54 22.04
CA MET A 141 -40.09 18.94 22.15
C MET A 141 -39.36 18.95 20.81
N VAL A 142 -38.04 18.80 20.84
CA VAL A 142 -37.19 18.72 19.64
C VAL A 142 -36.31 17.47 19.75
N LEU A 143 -36.21 16.71 18.66
CA LEU A 143 -35.20 15.67 18.50
C LEU A 143 -34.06 16.26 17.68
N GLU A 144 -32.84 16.15 18.21
CA GLU A 144 -31.60 16.66 17.60
C GLU A 144 -30.52 15.58 17.62
N ARG A 145 -29.46 15.82 16.86
CA ARG A 145 -28.27 14.97 16.79
C ARG A 145 -27.01 15.78 16.56
N SER A 146 -25.87 15.17 16.87
CA SER A 146 -24.54 15.61 16.48
C SER A 146 -23.87 14.56 15.59
N GLN A 147 -22.97 15.01 14.70
CA GLN A 147 -22.07 14.19 13.87
C GLN A 147 -20.60 14.43 14.20
N ASP A 148 -20.33 15.17 15.27
CA ASP A 148 -19.02 15.73 15.63
C ASP A 148 -18.78 15.70 17.15
N TYR A 149 -19.28 14.64 17.81
CA TYR A 149 -19.10 14.36 19.23
C TYR A 149 -19.63 15.47 20.17
N GLY A 150 -20.78 16.04 19.82
CA GLY A 150 -21.54 17.00 20.62
C GLY A 150 -21.17 18.47 20.38
N GLN A 151 -20.26 18.77 19.44
CA GLN A 151 -19.81 20.13 19.13
C GLN A 151 -20.88 20.96 18.41
N THR A 152 -21.51 20.39 17.37
CA THR A 152 -22.64 21.01 16.67
C THR A 152 -23.88 20.11 16.70
N TRP A 153 -25.05 20.75 16.65
CA TRP A 153 -26.33 20.09 16.77
C TRP A 153 -27.25 20.48 15.62
N ARG A 154 -27.89 19.48 15.00
CA ARG A 154 -28.87 19.67 13.93
C ARG A 154 -30.20 19.03 14.33
N PRO A 155 -31.34 19.72 14.18
CA PRO A 155 -32.66 19.14 14.39
C PRO A 155 -32.96 18.01 13.41
N TYR A 156 -33.47 16.90 13.93
CA TYR A 156 -34.09 15.83 13.15
C TYR A 156 -35.59 16.08 12.94
N LYS A 157 -36.31 16.50 13.99
CA LYS A 157 -37.75 16.78 13.95
C LYS A 157 -38.18 17.61 15.15
N TYR A 158 -39.13 18.50 14.93
CA TYR A 158 -39.86 19.24 15.94
C TYR A 158 -41.22 18.57 16.21
N PHE A 159 -41.63 18.54 17.47
CA PHE A 159 -42.93 18.00 17.88
C PHE A 159 -43.66 19.08 18.68
N SER A 160 -44.84 19.51 18.23
CA SER A 160 -45.69 20.39 19.02
C SER A 160 -47.17 20.22 18.69
N ALA A 161 -48.03 20.41 19.69
CA ALA A 161 -49.48 20.49 19.49
C ALA A 161 -49.91 21.65 18.57
N ASN A 162 -49.04 22.65 18.36
CA ASN A 162 -49.22 23.67 17.33
C ASN A 162 -47.84 24.09 16.79
N CYS A 163 -47.44 23.51 15.66
CA CYS A 163 -46.14 23.76 15.02
C CYS A 163 -45.92 25.24 14.67
N THR A 164 -46.93 25.90 14.12
CA THR A 164 -46.83 27.28 13.64
C THR A 164 -46.69 28.26 14.79
N ALA A 165 -47.49 28.11 15.85
CA ALA A 165 -47.43 28.98 17.03
C ALA A 165 -46.19 28.74 17.91
N THR A 166 -45.62 27.53 17.89
CA THR A 166 -44.49 27.16 18.78
C THR A 166 -43.13 27.34 18.13
N PHE A 167 -43.01 27.01 16.84
CA PHE A 167 -41.73 26.96 16.12
C PHE A 167 -41.72 27.78 14.82
N GLY A 168 -42.85 28.37 14.41
CA GLY A 168 -42.97 29.05 13.12
C GLY A 168 -42.95 28.10 11.91
N LEU A 169 -43.16 26.79 12.13
CA LEU A 169 -43.09 25.74 11.11
C LEU A 169 -44.48 25.27 10.70
N GLN A 170 -44.60 24.74 9.48
CA GLN A 170 -45.80 24.01 9.04
C GLN A 170 -45.85 22.61 9.68
N ASP A 171 -47.04 22.01 9.74
CA ASP A 171 -47.23 20.66 10.26
C ASP A 171 -47.08 19.61 9.13
N ASP A 172 -46.41 18.49 9.38
CA ASP A 172 -46.26 17.40 8.41
C ASP A 172 -47.56 16.63 8.10
N LEU A 173 -48.63 16.91 8.85
CA LEU A 173 -50.00 16.53 8.52
C LEU A 173 -50.63 17.39 7.40
N ILE A 174 -50.06 18.58 7.12
CA ILE A 174 -50.53 19.55 6.12
C ILE A 174 -49.56 19.59 4.93
N GLU A 175 -48.25 19.65 5.21
CA GLU A 175 -47.18 19.72 4.21
C GLU A 175 -46.22 18.54 4.40
N GLU A 176 -46.37 17.51 3.56
CA GLU A 176 -45.54 16.31 3.64
C GLU A 176 -44.04 16.67 3.49
N GLY A 177 -43.22 16.20 4.44
CA GLY A 177 -41.80 16.53 4.49
C GLY A 177 -41.45 17.70 5.42
N SER A 178 -42.42 18.44 5.97
CA SER A 178 -42.15 19.49 6.97
C SER A 178 -41.35 18.97 8.17
N MET A 179 -40.51 19.83 8.75
CA MET A 179 -39.68 19.51 9.93
C MET A 179 -40.46 19.41 11.25
N CYS A 180 -41.73 19.83 11.30
CA CYS A 180 -42.55 19.75 12.52
C CYS A 180 -43.76 18.81 12.37
N THR A 181 -44.21 18.20 13.47
CA THR A 181 -45.43 17.37 13.50
C THR A 181 -46.22 17.54 14.81
N SER A 182 -47.55 17.56 14.71
CA SER A 182 -48.45 17.46 15.88
C SER A 182 -48.88 16.04 16.22
N ARG A 183 -48.65 15.06 15.33
CA ARG A 183 -49.11 13.66 15.43
C ARG A 183 -48.83 12.96 16.77
N TYR A 184 -47.76 13.36 17.45
CA TYR A 184 -47.30 12.76 18.72
C TYR A 184 -47.32 13.75 19.90
N SER A 185 -48.04 14.86 19.78
CA SER A 185 -48.00 15.98 20.74
C SER A 185 -49.29 16.15 21.57
N ASP A 186 -50.24 15.21 21.43
CA ASP A 186 -51.46 15.17 22.22
C ASP A 186 -51.20 14.62 23.64
N ALA A 187 -51.81 15.27 24.63
CA ALA A 187 -51.74 14.89 26.04
C ALA A 187 -52.41 13.54 26.35
N VAL A 188 -53.25 13.04 25.44
CA VAL A 188 -53.96 11.76 25.55
C VAL A 188 -53.34 10.76 24.56
N PRO A 189 -53.02 9.52 24.97
CA PRO A 189 -53.17 8.97 26.32
C PRO A 189 -52.14 9.57 27.29
N CYS A 190 -52.54 9.75 28.55
CA CYS A 190 -51.72 10.42 29.57
C CYS A 190 -50.63 9.54 30.20
N THR A 191 -50.52 8.29 29.73
CA THR A 191 -49.50 7.29 30.05
C THR A 191 -49.45 6.32 28.86
N ARG A 192 -48.28 5.73 28.58
CA ARG A 192 -47.97 4.99 27.34
C ARG A 192 -48.19 5.82 26.08
N GLY A 193 -47.94 7.13 26.16
CA GLY A 193 -47.96 8.00 25.00
C GLY A 193 -46.67 7.84 24.20
N GLU A 194 -46.76 7.33 22.97
CA GLU A 194 -45.60 7.16 22.08
C GLU A 194 -45.27 8.46 21.32
N VAL A 195 -43.97 8.74 21.15
CA VAL A 195 -43.41 9.71 20.20
C VAL A 195 -42.46 8.96 19.27
N ILE A 196 -42.68 9.06 17.95
CA ILE A 196 -41.92 8.30 16.96
C ILE A 196 -41.29 9.24 15.92
N TYR A 197 -39.98 9.08 15.72
CA TYR A 197 -39.24 9.65 14.59
C TYR A 197 -38.75 8.53 13.67
N ARG A 198 -38.84 8.73 12.35
CA ARG A 198 -38.22 7.85 11.34
C ARG A 198 -37.32 8.70 10.46
N ALA A 199 -36.06 8.32 10.31
CA ALA A 199 -35.11 9.07 9.49
C ALA A 199 -35.47 8.96 7.99
N LEU A 200 -35.79 7.75 7.53
CA LEU A 200 -36.27 7.49 6.18
C LEU A 200 -37.80 7.44 6.14
N THR A 201 -38.38 8.21 5.23
CA THR A 201 -39.82 8.30 4.92
C THR A 201 -40.02 8.14 3.40
N LEU A 202 -41.26 8.23 2.92
CA LEU A 202 -41.55 8.13 1.49
C LEU A 202 -41.03 9.36 0.72
N ALA A 203 -41.10 10.55 1.34
CA ALA A 203 -40.67 11.82 0.76
C ALA A 203 -39.14 11.98 0.64
N ASN A 204 -38.36 11.35 1.53
CA ASN A 204 -36.89 11.38 1.52
C ASN A 204 -36.28 9.98 1.34
N LYS A 205 -36.80 9.22 0.37
CA LYS A 205 -36.31 7.87 0.05
C LYS A 205 -34.88 7.93 -0.51
N ILE A 206 -33.94 7.29 0.17
CA ILE A 206 -32.56 7.14 -0.28
C ILE A 206 -32.36 5.74 -0.86
N GLU A 207 -31.73 5.64 -2.04
CA GLU A 207 -31.54 4.36 -2.73
C GLU A 207 -30.28 3.60 -2.32
N ASP A 208 -29.17 4.30 -2.08
CA ASP A 208 -27.92 3.73 -1.59
C ASP A 208 -27.65 4.22 -0.14
N PRO A 209 -27.71 3.35 0.88
CA PRO A 209 -27.46 3.73 2.27
C PRO A 209 -26.02 4.18 2.55
N TYR A 210 -25.11 4.12 1.57
CA TYR A 210 -23.73 4.59 1.69
C TYR A 210 -23.46 5.91 0.96
N SER A 211 -24.47 6.49 0.29
CA SER A 211 -24.33 7.77 -0.40
C SER A 211 -24.03 8.94 0.57
N PRO A 212 -23.46 10.07 0.10
CA PRO A 212 -23.25 11.25 0.93
C PRO A 212 -24.53 11.76 1.59
N GLU A 213 -25.67 11.63 0.93
CA GLU A 213 -26.99 12.04 1.43
C GLU A 213 -27.50 11.10 2.53
N ALA A 214 -27.26 9.78 2.39
CA ALA A 214 -27.51 8.82 3.47
C ALA A 214 -26.61 9.09 4.68
N GLN A 215 -25.33 9.38 4.45
CA GLN A 215 -24.39 9.69 5.52
C GLN A 215 -24.73 11.01 6.21
N ASP A 216 -25.09 12.07 5.48
CA ASP A 216 -25.52 13.33 6.10
C ASP A 216 -26.78 13.12 6.94
N LEU A 217 -27.77 12.31 6.54
CA LEU A 217 -29.01 12.11 7.29
C LEU A 217 -28.90 11.09 8.44
N LEU A 218 -28.40 9.89 8.15
CA LEU A 218 -28.47 8.74 9.06
C LEU A 218 -27.33 8.72 10.09
N LYS A 219 -26.17 9.30 9.76
CA LYS A 219 -24.99 9.24 10.64
C LYS A 219 -25.15 10.14 11.86
N LEU A 220 -24.75 9.65 13.04
CA LEU A 220 -24.67 10.41 14.28
C LEU A 220 -23.60 9.86 15.25
N THR A 221 -23.16 10.73 16.15
CA THR A 221 -22.31 10.42 17.33
C THR A 221 -23.03 10.70 18.65
N ASN A 222 -24.08 11.53 18.63
CA ASN A 222 -24.90 11.83 19.81
C ASN A 222 -26.34 12.06 19.38
N LEU A 223 -27.29 11.66 20.22
CA LEU A 223 -28.72 11.93 20.08
C LEU A 223 -29.21 12.77 21.26
N ARG A 224 -30.06 13.77 21.03
CA ARG A 224 -30.61 14.63 22.09
C ARG A 224 -32.11 14.84 21.92
N LEU A 225 -32.86 14.62 22.99
CA LEU A 225 -34.26 14.99 23.11
C LEU A 225 -34.34 16.22 24.03
N LEU A 226 -34.79 17.35 23.49
CA LEU A 226 -35.07 18.57 24.25
C LEU A 226 -36.57 18.65 24.55
N LEU A 227 -36.96 18.41 25.79
CA LEU A 227 -38.34 18.56 26.24
C LEU A 227 -38.54 20.03 26.64
N LEU A 228 -39.40 20.76 25.93
CA LEU A 228 -39.48 22.23 26.05
C LEU A 228 -40.68 22.75 26.85
N LYS A 229 -41.79 21.99 26.87
CA LYS A 229 -43.02 22.34 27.59
C LYS A 229 -43.79 21.08 27.97
N ARG A 230 -44.13 20.92 29.25
CA ARG A 230 -45.00 19.82 29.74
C ARG A 230 -46.46 20.04 29.33
N GLN A 231 -47.25 18.97 29.37
CA GLN A 231 -48.72 19.02 29.37
C GLN A 231 -49.27 18.45 30.67
N GLU A 232 -50.50 18.86 31.00
CA GLU A 232 -51.31 18.23 32.02
C GLU A 232 -52.32 17.30 31.33
N CYS A 233 -52.72 16.22 32.02
CA CYS A 233 -53.70 15.30 31.49
C CYS A 233 -55.10 15.94 31.50
N PRO A 234 -55.84 16.01 30.37
CA PRO A 234 -57.14 16.68 30.27
C PRO A 234 -58.28 15.83 30.86
N CYS A 235 -58.19 15.52 32.15
CA CYS A 235 -59.20 14.77 32.90
C CYS A 235 -60.44 15.61 33.20
N HIS A 236 -61.64 15.04 33.07
CA HIS A 236 -62.79 15.48 33.86
C HIS A 236 -62.95 14.52 35.06
N GLY A 237 -62.57 14.99 36.24
CA GLY A 237 -62.70 14.28 37.51
C GLY A 237 -63.07 15.25 38.63
N SER A 238 -64.06 14.90 39.45
CA SER A 238 -64.54 15.75 40.55
C SER A 238 -63.41 16.14 41.50
N ALA A 239 -63.25 17.44 41.70
CA ALA A 239 -62.37 18.09 42.68
C ALA A 239 -60.93 17.51 42.78
N LEU A 240 -59.97 18.23 42.19
CA LEU A 240 -58.53 18.01 42.41
C LEU A 240 -58.17 18.17 43.90
N LEU A 241 -58.24 17.08 44.65
CA LEU A 241 -57.74 16.97 46.04
C LEU A 241 -56.21 17.03 46.13
N GLU A 242 -55.54 16.71 45.02
CA GLU A 242 -54.08 16.65 44.89
C GLU A 242 -53.51 17.92 44.26
N LYS A 243 -52.36 18.40 44.76
CA LYS A 243 -51.73 19.64 44.27
C LYS A 243 -51.20 19.42 42.83
N PRO A 244 -51.50 20.29 41.84
CA PRO A 244 -51.02 20.13 40.45
C PRO A 244 -49.50 19.94 40.33
N GLN A 245 -48.73 20.57 41.21
CA GLN A 245 -47.28 20.42 41.31
C GLN A 245 -46.80 18.97 41.46
N ARG A 246 -47.60 18.04 42.01
CA ARG A 246 -47.22 16.63 42.18
C ARG A 246 -47.24 15.82 40.87
N PHE A 247 -47.92 16.31 39.84
CA PHE A 247 -47.89 15.78 38.48
C PHE A 247 -46.88 16.51 37.59
N ALA A 248 -46.13 17.47 38.14
CA ALA A 248 -45.30 18.38 37.36
C ALA A 248 -43.91 17.81 37.00
N HIS A 249 -43.85 16.65 36.38
CA HIS A 249 -42.63 15.97 35.96
C HIS A 249 -42.77 15.40 34.53
N TYR A 250 -41.64 15.12 33.90
CA TYR A 250 -41.56 14.22 32.75
C TYR A 250 -41.24 12.81 33.24
N ALA A 251 -41.77 11.79 32.58
CA ALA A 251 -41.38 10.40 32.83
C ALA A 251 -41.45 9.56 31.55
N ILE A 252 -40.46 8.71 31.33
CA ILE A 252 -40.30 7.87 30.12
C ILE A 252 -40.03 6.43 30.56
N TYR A 253 -40.88 5.51 30.09
CA TYR A 253 -40.73 4.06 30.28
C TYR A 253 -39.57 3.48 29.45
N ASP A 254 -39.45 3.90 28.19
CA ASP A 254 -38.50 3.30 27.25
C ASP A 254 -38.09 4.31 26.17
N LEU A 255 -36.80 4.33 25.82
CA LEU A 255 -36.17 5.13 24.78
C LEU A 255 -35.46 4.19 23.79
N ILE A 256 -36.20 3.71 22.80
CA ILE A 256 -35.71 2.80 21.77
C ILE A 256 -35.07 3.63 20.65
N VAL A 257 -33.75 3.52 20.50
CA VAL A 257 -32.99 4.19 19.43
C VAL A 257 -32.53 3.14 18.43
N ARG A 258 -33.35 2.83 17.41
CA ARG A 258 -33.01 1.77 16.46
C ARG A 258 -32.03 2.24 15.40
N GLY A 259 -30.94 1.50 15.24
CA GLY A 259 -29.86 1.81 14.32
C GLY A 259 -28.90 0.64 14.13
N SER A 260 -27.81 0.89 13.40
CA SER A 260 -26.75 -0.08 13.13
C SER A 260 -25.38 0.62 13.15
N CYS A 261 -24.31 -0.14 13.34
CA CYS A 261 -22.95 0.42 13.30
C CYS A 261 -22.55 0.78 11.85
N PHE A 262 -21.72 1.81 11.69
CA PHE A 262 -21.37 2.38 10.39
C PHE A 262 -20.04 1.83 9.87
N CYS A 263 -20.04 1.04 8.79
CA CYS A 263 -18.82 0.41 8.24
C CYS A 263 -18.65 0.51 6.72
N ASN A 264 -19.28 1.50 6.05
CA ASN A 264 -19.13 1.73 4.60
C ASN A 264 -19.28 0.49 3.69
N GLY A 265 -20.22 -0.42 4.01
CA GLY A 265 -20.45 -1.66 3.28
C GLY A 265 -19.59 -2.85 3.72
N SER A 266 -18.92 -2.77 4.87
CA SER A 266 -18.26 -3.88 5.57
C SER A 266 -19.06 -4.38 6.79
N GLN A 267 -18.55 -5.42 7.46
CA GLN A 267 -19.19 -6.08 8.60
C GLN A 267 -18.92 -5.34 9.93
N CYS A 268 -19.90 -5.20 10.81
CA CYS A 268 -19.64 -4.83 12.22
C CYS A 268 -19.09 -6.02 13.00
N ASN A 269 -18.40 -5.74 14.12
CA ASN A 269 -17.94 -6.79 15.02
C ASN A 269 -19.13 -7.46 15.71
N HIS A 270 -19.29 -8.75 15.47
CA HIS A 270 -20.21 -9.61 16.21
C HIS A 270 -19.37 -10.56 17.05
N ILE A 271 -19.34 -10.35 18.35
CA ILE A 271 -18.74 -11.32 19.27
C ILE A 271 -19.69 -12.52 19.31
N PRO A 272 -19.27 -13.73 18.86
CA PRO A 272 -20.14 -14.90 18.89
C PRO A 272 -20.42 -15.31 20.34
N MET A 273 -21.58 -15.94 20.57
CA MET A 273 -22.04 -16.43 21.88
C MET A 273 -21.24 -17.65 22.37
N ASN A 274 -19.93 -17.53 22.50
CA ASN A 274 -19.02 -18.61 22.87
C ASN A 274 -17.98 -18.16 23.90
N GLY A 275 -18.45 -17.51 24.97
CA GLY A 275 -17.66 -17.15 26.14
C GLY A 275 -18.54 -17.08 27.38
N ASN A 276 -18.13 -17.75 28.45
CA ASN A 276 -18.80 -17.75 29.76
C ASN A 276 -18.59 -16.42 30.50
N ASP A 277 -19.12 -15.33 29.95
CA ASP A 277 -19.01 -13.98 30.48
C ASP A 277 -20.40 -13.53 30.98
N PRO A 278 -20.66 -13.51 32.31
CA PRO A 278 -22.00 -13.31 32.88
C PRO A 278 -22.64 -11.94 32.60
N TRP A 279 -21.88 -10.98 32.04
CA TRP A 279 -22.30 -9.59 31.83
C TRP A 279 -22.77 -9.28 30.41
N ARG A 280 -22.82 -10.27 29.50
CA ARG A 280 -23.12 -10.02 28.09
C ARG A 280 -24.61 -10.05 27.77
N GLN A 281 -25.17 -8.87 27.53
CA GLN A 281 -26.52 -8.75 26.95
C GLN A 281 -26.50 -9.13 25.45
N PRO A 282 -27.38 -10.05 25.00
CA PRO A 282 -27.47 -10.48 23.59
C PRO A 282 -27.70 -9.37 22.56
N GLU A 283 -28.29 -8.24 22.98
CA GLU A 283 -28.82 -7.21 22.08
C GLU A 283 -27.92 -5.97 21.93
N PHE A 284 -26.78 -5.92 22.62
CA PHE A 284 -25.88 -4.76 22.57
C PHE A 284 -25.28 -4.55 21.18
N VAL A 285 -25.51 -3.38 20.59
CA VAL A 285 -24.94 -3.02 19.29
C VAL A 285 -23.55 -2.40 19.47
N HIS A 286 -22.50 -3.12 19.06
CA HIS A 286 -21.12 -2.64 19.05
C HIS A 286 -20.86 -1.66 17.90
N GLY A 287 -20.09 -0.59 18.17
CA GLY A 287 -19.62 0.36 17.16
C GLY A 287 -18.45 -0.09 16.28
N THR A 288 -17.67 -1.08 16.71
CA THR A 288 -16.40 -1.46 16.04
C THR A 288 -16.63 -2.22 14.74
N CYS A 289 -15.98 -1.80 13.65
CA CYS A 289 -16.01 -2.52 12.38
C CYS A 289 -14.98 -3.66 12.27
N VAL A 290 -15.33 -4.70 11.50
CA VAL A 290 -14.43 -5.76 11.04
C VAL A 290 -14.28 -5.61 9.53
N CYS A 291 -13.32 -4.78 9.13
CA CYS A 291 -13.17 -4.38 7.73
C CYS A 291 -12.87 -5.54 6.79
N ARG A 292 -13.58 -5.56 5.66
CA ARG A 292 -13.46 -6.53 4.57
C ARG A 292 -13.06 -5.81 3.28
N HIS A 293 -13.04 -6.49 2.15
CA HIS A 293 -12.81 -5.86 0.82
C HIS A 293 -11.48 -5.07 0.75
N ASN A 294 -10.48 -5.50 1.53
CA ASN A 294 -9.19 -4.85 1.73
C ASN A 294 -9.26 -3.38 2.20
N THR A 295 -10.34 -3.01 2.90
CA THR A 295 -10.48 -1.72 3.62
C THR A 295 -9.83 -1.78 5.00
N ALA A 296 -9.63 -0.61 5.61
CA ALA A 296 -9.08 -0.40 6.94
C ALA A 296 -9.64 0.90 7.53
N GLY A 297 -9.32 1.17 8.80
CA GLY A 297 -9.90 2.28 9.55
C GLY A 297 -11.01 1.84 10.49
N ASP A 298 -11.51 2.77 11.30
CA ASP A 298 -12.49 2.47 12.36
C ASP A 298 -13.88 2.21 11.77
N HIS A 299 -14.18 2.84 10.62
CA HIS A 299 -15.42 2.73 9.85
C HIS A 299 -15.18 2.17 8.43
N CYS A 300 -14.01 1.56 8.19
CA CYS A 300 -13.57 1.03 6.90
C CYS A 300 -13.48 2.09 5.78
N GLU A 301 -13.23 3.34 6.19
CA GLU A 301 -13.22 4.57 5.41
C GLU A 301 -11.97 4.79 4.54
N LYS A 302 -11.00 3.87 4.61
CA LYS A 302 -9.76 3.90 3.83
C LYS A 302 -9.38 2.51 3.33
N CYS A 303 -8.47 2.44 2.36
CA CYS A 303 -7.90 1.16 1.94
C CYS A 303 -6.80 0.68 2.90
N ALA A 304 -6.62 -0.64 3.01
CA ALA A 304 -5.52 -1.24 3.74
C ALA A 304 -4.16 -0.82 3.11
N PRO A 305 -3.06 -0.79 3.88
CA PRO A 305 -1.82 -0.10 3.47
C PRO A 305 -1.27 -0.48 2.09
N LEU A 306 -1.39 -1.73 1.66
CA LEU A 306 -0.88 -2.22 0.36
C LEU A 306 -1.96 -2.23 -0.75
N TYR A 307 -3.10 -1.58 -0.56
CA TYR A 307 -4.28 -1.69 -1.43
C TYR A 307 -4.79 -0.35 -2.01
N ASN A 308 -3.88 0.62 -2.14
CA ASN A 308 -4.14 1.97 -2.68
C ASN A 308 -3.90 2.07 -4.20
N ASP A 309 -4.12 1.01 -4.99
CA ASP A 309 -3.90 1.05 -6.46
C ASP A 309 -5.04 1.71 -7.25
N GLN A 310 -6.15 2.00 -6.58
CA GLN A 310 -7.30 2.76 -7.09
C GLN A 310 -7.93 3.58 -5.94
N PRO A 311 -8.71 4.64 -6.23
CA PRO A 311 -9.40 5.40 -5.18
C PRO A 311 -10.36 4.52 -4.37
N TRP A 312 -10.39 4.73 -3.05
CA TRP A 312 -11.38 4.12 -2.16
C TRP A 312 -12.80 4.54 -2.53
N LYS A 313 -13.76 3.64 -2.33
CA LYS A 313 -15.20 3.88 -2.41
C LYS A 313 -15.89 3.03 -1.33
N PRO A 314 -17.03 3.46 -0.77
CA PRO A 314 -17.84 2.59 0.07
C PRO A 314 -18.45 1.47 -0.78
N GLY A 315 -18.87 0.36 -0.14
CA GLY A 315 -19.75 -0.61 -0.79
C GLY A 315 -21.06 0.04 -1.24
N ASP A 316 -21.67 -0.50 -2.30
CA ASP A 316 -22.94 0.00 -2.86
C ASP A 316 -24.09 -0.87 -2.33
N GLY A 317 -25.03 -0.27 -1.61
CA GLY A 317 -26.17 -0.99 -1.02
C GLY A 317 -27.32 -1.26 -2.01
N LYS A 318 -27.34 -0.59 -3.16
CA LYS A 318 -28.35 -0.76 -4.22
C LYS A 318 -27.97 -1.88 -5.18
N THR A 319 -26.72 -1.93 -5.63
CA THR A 319 -26.23 -2.97 -6.55
C THR A 319 -25.64 -4.18 -5.83
N GLY A 320 -25.27 -4.04 -4.56
CA GLY A 320 -24.55 -5.06 -3.80
C GLY A 320 -23.04 -5.09 -4.08
N ALA A 321 -22.50 -4.14 -4.87
CA ALA A 321 -21.10 -4.14 -5.25
C ALA A 321 -20.19 -3.89 -4.02
N PRO A 322 -19.16 -4.73 -3.78
CA PRO A 322 -18.29 -4.59 -2.60
C PRO A 322 -17.31 -3.41 -2.69
N ASN A 323 -17.08 -2.88 -3.90
CA ASN A 323 -16.14 -1.78 -4.19
C ASN A 323 -14.76 -1.94 -3.55
N GLU A 324 -14.20 -3.16 -3.63
CA GLU A 324 -12.98 -3.53 -2.92
C GLU A 324 -11.74 -2.72 -3.31
N CYS A 325 -10.90 -2.45 -2.31
CA CYS A 325 -9.60 -1.83 -2.50
C CYS A 325 -8.65 -2.79 -3.22
N ARG A 326 -7.87 -2.27 -4.17
CA ARG A 326 -7.06 -3.08 -5.08
C ARG A 326 -5.57 -3.05 -4.74
N LYS A 327 -4.97 -4.25 -4.66
CA LYS A 327 -3.58 -4.43 -4.24
C LYS A 327 -2.57 -3.75 -5.17
N CYS A 328 -1.65 -2.98 -4.61
CA CYS A 328 -0.52 -2.39 -5.33
C CYS A 328 0.51 -3.44 -5.77
N ARG A 329 1.07 -3.25 -6.97
CA ARG A 329 2.03 -4.18 -7.57
C ARG A 329 3.47 -3.87 -7.17
N CYS A 330 3.79 -4.02 -5.89
CA CYS A 330 5.12 -3.72 -5.34
C CYS A 330 6.15 -4.86 -5.42
N HIS A 331 5.87 -5.89 -6.23
CA HIS A 331 6.70 -7.09 -6.39
C HIS A 331 7.20 -7.75 -5.08
N ASN A 332 6.49 -7.60 -3.95
CA ASN A 332 6.93 -8.10 -2.63
C ASN A 332 8.19 -7.39 -2.06
N HIS A 333 8.40 -6.11 -2.41
CA HIS A 333 9.44 -5.25 -1.81
C HIS A 333 8.88 -4.06 -1.02
N ALA A 334 7.56 -3.96 -0.84
CA ALA A 334 6.94 -2.96 0.02
C ALA A 334 5.69 -3.54 0.70
N ASP A 335 5.43 -3.09 1.93
CA ASP A 335 4.28 -3.49 2.74
C ASP A 335 3.15 -2.44 2.72
N SER A 336 3.42 -1.26 2.14
CA SER A 336 2.44 -0.22 1.88
C SER A 336 2.64 0.45 0.52
N CYS A 337 1.62 1.16 0.08
CA CYS A 337 1.61 2.06 -1.06
C CYS A 337 0.62 3.20 -0.81
N HIS A 338 0.81 4.32 -1.48
CA HIS A 338 -0.19 5.38 -1.60
C HIS A 338 -0.78 5.43 -3.01
N PHE A 339 -1.92 6.11 -3.13
CA PHE A 339 -2.55 6.41 -4.42
C PHE A 339 -2.01 7.73 -4.97
N ASP A 340 -1.59 7.75 -6.23
CA ASP A 340 -1.19 8.96 -6.96
C ASP A 340 -2.14 9.21 -8.15
N LEU A 341 -2.71 10.41 -8.19
CA LEU A 341 -3.68 10.80 -9.21
C LEU A 341 -3.04 10.97 -10.60
N SER A 342 -1.80 11.43 -10.68
CA SER A 342 -1.07 11.60 -11.95
C SER A 342 -0.75 10.25 -12.56
N VAL A 343 -0.28 9.28 -11.77
CA VAL A 343 -0.06 7.88 -12.20
C VAL A 343 -1.38 7.23 -12.61
N TRP A 344 -2.46 7.44 -11.85
CA TRP A 344 -3.80 6.95 -12.20
C TRP A 344 -4.27 7.49 -13.56
N LEU A 345 -4.18 8.80 -13.80
CA LEU A 345 -4.60 9.41 -15.06
C LEU A 345 -3.70 8.97 -16.23
N ALA A 346 -2.38 8.93 -16.05
CA ALA A 346 -1.43 8.46 -17.06
C ALA A 346 -1.66 6.98 -17.44
N SER A 347 -2.15 6.15 -16.51
CA SER A 347 -2.53 4.75 -16.79
C SER A 347 -3.85 4.59 -17.54
N GLY A 348 -4.56 5.67 -17.89
CA GLY A 348 -5.91 5.60 -18.43
C GLY A 348 -6.98 5.23 -17.39
N LYS A 349 -6.78 5.58 -16.11
CA LYS A 349 -7.62 5.18 -14.96
C LYS A 349 -7.59 3.67 -14.68
N HIS A 350 -6.44 3.02 -14.92
CA HIS A 350 -6.27 1.58 -14.71
C HIS A 350 -5.36 1.19 -13.53
N SER A 351 -4.42 2.01 -13.05
CA SER A 351 -3.54 1.75 -11.89
C SER A 351 -2.86 3.03 -11.40
N GLY A 352 -3.00 3.35 -10.12
CA GLY A 352 -2.50 4.57 -9.49
C GLY A 352 -1.59 4.33 -8.29
N GLY A 353 -1.31 3.08 -7.95
CA GLY A 353 -0.54 2.72 -6.75
C GLY A 353 0.95 2.98 -6.90
N VAL A 354 1.52 3.71 -5.94
CA VAL A 354 2.94 3.99 -5.79
C VAL A 354 3.44 3.37 -4.48
N CYS A 355 4.42 2.47 -4.58
CA CYS A 355 4.93 1.71 -3.46
C CYS A 355 5.84 2.52 -2.53
N ASP A 356 5.61 2.43 -1.22
CA ASP A 356 6.41 3.15 -0.23
C ASP A 356 7.65 2.33 0.16
N ASN A 357 8.76 3.02 0.49
CA ASN A 357 9.90 2.44 1.18
C ASN A 357 10.45 1.13 0.57
N CYS A 358 10.60 1.07 -0.76
CA CYS A 358 11.09 -0.11 -1.47
C CYS A 358 12.34 -0.75 -0.83
N LYS A 359 12.13 -1.96 -0.33
CA LYS A 359 13.09 -2.86 0.34
C LYS A 359 13.95 -3.60 -0.70
N HIS A 360 14.80 -4.53 -0.24
CA HIS A 360 15.55 -5.46 -1.11
C HIS A 360 16.40 -4.75 -2.20
N ASN A 361 16.88 -3.53 -1.89
CA ASN A 361 17.62 -2.65 -2.80
C ASN A 361 16.90 -2.33 -4.13
N THR A 362 15.56 -2.33 -4.12
CA THR A 362 14.71 -1.96 -5.27
C THR A 362 14.23 -0.51 -5.21
N GLU A 363 13.84 0.05 -6.35
CA GLU A 363 13.28 1.40 -6.50
C GLU A 363 12.27 1.49 -7.65
N GLY A 364 11.73 2.69 -7.86
CA GLY A 364 10.66 2.97 -8.82
C GLY A 364 9.27 2.76 -8.20
N HIS A 365 8.24 3.30 -8.85
CA HIS A 365 6.86 3.33 -8.33
C HIS A 365 6.24 1.94 -8.04
N ARG A 366 6.79 0.86 -8.60
CA ARG A 366 6.39 -0.54 -8.33
C ARG A 366 7.51 -1.36 -7.68
N CYS A 367 8.57 -0.72 -7.21
CA CYS A 367 9.82 -1.38 -6.80
C CYS A 367 10.40 -2.29 -7.90
N GLN A 368 10.25 -1.91 -9.17
CA GLN A 368 10.47 -2.78 -10.34
C GLN A 368 11.91 -2.82 -10.86
N ARG A 369 12.82 -1.98 -10.34
CA ARG A 369 14.21 -1.87 -10.76
C ARG A 369 15.14 -1.84 -9.54
N CYS A 370 16.44 -2.07 -9.73
CA CYS A 370 17.42 -2.00 -8.65
C CYS A 370 17.94 -0.57 -8.44
N LYS A 371 18.24 -0.21 -7.18
CA LYS A 371 18.87 1.08 -6.81
C LYS A 371 20.26 1.22 -7.45
N PRO A 372 20.74 2.45 -7.72
CA PRO A 372 22.12 2.70 -8.11
C PRO A 372 23.13 2.01 -7.19
N GLY A 373 24.10 1.31 -7.77
CA GLY A 373 25.03 0.43 -7.03
C GLY A 373 24.58 -1.03 -6.94
N TYR A 374 23.42 -1.38 -7.51
CA TYR A 374 22.93 -2.75 -7.64
C TYR A 374 22.48 -3.05 -9.09
N TYR A 375 22.45 -4.32 -9.45
CA TYR A 375 21.98 -4.81 -10.76
C TYR A 375 21.05 -6.03 -10.62
N ARG A 376 20.24 -6.26 -11.65
CA ARG A 376 19.19 -7.28 -11.67
C ARG A 376 19.76 -8.69 -11.85
N ASP A 377 19.55 -9.56 -10.85
CA ASP A 377 20.01 -10.95 -10.88
C ASP A 377 19.04 -11.88 -11.65
N ARG A 378 19.22 -11.99 -12.98
CA ARG A 378 18.22 -12.62 -13.87
C ARG A 378 17.82 -14.06 -13.51
N ASP A 379 18.65 -14.78 -12.76
CA ASP A 379 18.39 -16.15 -12.28
C ASP A 379 17.35 -16.21 -11.14
N LYS A 380 17.05 -15.07 -10.51
CA LYS A 380 16.03 -14.92 -9.45
C LYS A 380 14.75 -14.30 -10.01
N PRO A 381 13.55 -14.72 -9.52
CA PRO A 381 12.30 -14.04 -9.86
C PRO A 381 12.29 -12.61 -9.32
N MET A 382 11.48 -11.72 -9.90
CA MET A 382 11.44 -10.31 -9.49
C MET A 382 11.14 -10.17 -7.99
N SER A 383 10.25 -11.00 -7.45
CA SER A 383 9.83 -10.95 -6.04
C SER A 383 10.80 -11.55 -5.02
N SER A 384 12.02 -11.92 -5.43
CA SER A 384 13.05 -12.41 -4.51
C SER A 384 13.64 -11.27 -3.67
N ALA A 385 13.91 -11.52 -2.39
CA ALA A 385 14.67 -10.58 -1.56
C ALA A 385 16.10 -10.34 -2.08
N GLU A 386 16.64 -11.27 -2.87
CA GLU A 386 17.99 -11.23 -3.46
C GLU A 386 17.99 -10.79 -4.94
N VAL A 387 16.88 -10.21 -5.43
CA VAL A 387 16.69 -9.84 -6.84
C VAL A 387 17.73 -8.81 -7.36
N CYS A 388 18.33 -8.03 -6.45
CA CYS A 388 19.30 -6.99 -6.72
C CYS A 388 20.67 -7.34 -6.10
N LYS A 389 21.63 -7.72 -6.93
CA LYS A 389 23.03 -8.00 -6.54
C LYS A 389 23.84 -6.69 -6.51
N PRO A 390 24.74 -6.49 -5.53
CA PRO A 390 25.59 -5.31 -5.48
C PRO A 390 26.63 -5.29 -6.61
N CYS A 391 26.95 -4.11 -7.12
CA CYS A 391 28.04 -3.89 -8.08
C CYS A 391 29.40 -4.19 -7.43
N SER A 392 30.18 -5.12 -7.99
CA SER A 392 31.47 -5.59 -7.43
C SER A 392 32.69 -4.97 -8.14
N CYS A 393 32.67 -3.66 -8.31
CA CYS A 393 33.59 -2.96 -9.20
C CYS A 393 34.80 -2.33 -8.49
N GLN A 394 35.94 -2.28 -9.17
CA GLN A 394 37.21 -1.87 -8.59
C GLN A 394 37.42 -0.33 -8.57
N PRO A 395 37.49 0.33 -7.39
CA PRO A 395 37.50 1.80 -7.25
C PRO A 395 38.54 2.58 -8.08
N MET A 396 39.68 1.97 -8.39
CA MET A 396 40.71 2.60 -9.22
C MET A 396 40.36 2.55 -10.72
N GLY A 397 39.56 1.57 -11.17
CA GLY A 397 39.45 1.16 -12.57
C GLY A 397 38.20 1.60 -13.36
N SER A 398 37.08 2.02 -12.74
CA SER A 398 35.95 2.64 -13.49
C SER A 398 35.93 4.16 -13.42
N ALA A 399 35.41 4.77 -14.47
CA ALA A 399 35.38 6.22 -14.69
C ALA A 399 34.36 6.94 -13.78
N ASN A 400 33.23 6.30 -13.46
CA ASN A 400 32.12 6.90 -12.71
C ASN A 400 32.36 6.94 -11.19
N ALA A 401 33.35 7.72 -10.76
CA ALA A 401 33.64 8.01 -9.35
C ALA A 401 32.97 9.30 -8.82
N THR A 402 32.24 10.05 -9.66
CA THR A 402 31.79 11.41 -9.36
C THR A 402 30.32 11.50 -8.92
N PHE A 403 30.08 12.34 -7.91
CA PHE A 403 28.79 12.82 -7.37
C PHE A 403 27.87 11.88 -6.57
N SER A 404 28.06 10.57 -6.51
CA SER A 404 27.45 9.76 -5.43
C SER A 404 28.24 8.49 -5.15
N ARG A 405 28.36 8.11 -3.87
CA ARG A 405 29.18 6.97 -3.40
C ARG A 405 28.62 5.58 -3.81
N SER A 406 27.61 5.52 -4.67
CA SER A 406 27.19 4.30 -5.36
C SER A 406 28.09 4.10 -6.58
N TRP A 407 28.96 3.09 -6.56
CA TRP A 407 29.66 2.73 -7.79
C TRP A 407 28.68 2.14 -8.81
N ARG A 408 28.36 2.90 -9.85
CA ARG A 408 27.33 2.51 -10.81
C ARG A 408 27.88 1.48 -11.78
N CYS A 409 27.31 0.27 -11.74
CA CYS A 409 27.39 -0.71 -12.82
C CYS A 409 26.09 -0.68 -13.64
N HIS A 410 26.13 -1.26 -14.83
CA HIS A 410 24.98 -1.31 -15.74
C HIS A 410 23.85 -2.17 -15.15
N PRO A 411 22.62 -1.64 -14.97
CA PRO A 411 21.59 -2.24 -14.11
C PRO A 411 21.03 -3.58 -14.60
N LYS A 412 21.21 -3.92 -15.88
CA LYS A 412 20.77 -5.21 -16.47
C LYS A 412 21.86 -6.29 -16.50
N THR A 413 23.15 -5.94 -16.37
CA THR A 413 24.29 -6.87 -16.58
C THR A 413 25.33 -6.90 -15.47
N GLY A 414 25.37 -5.88 -14.60
CA GLY A 414 26.38 -5.76 -13.54
C GLY A 414 27.75 -5.27 -14.02
N PHE A 415 27.92 -4.95 -15.30
CA PHE A 415 29.21 -4.51 -15.84
C PHE A 415 29.52 -3.06 -15.47
N CYS A 416 30.76 -2.81 -15.07
CA CYS A 416 31.25 -1.53 -14.58
C CYS A 416 31.81 -0.66 -15.73
N TYR A 417 31.73 0.67 -15.63
CA TYR A 417 32.13 1.60 -16.70
C TYR A 417 33.63 1.91 -16.68
N CYS A 418 34.47 1.06 -17.30
CA CYS A 418 35.93 1.12 -17.15
C CYS A 418 36.59 2.43 -17.66
N LYS A 419 37.67 2.84 -16.99
CA LYS A 419 38.58 3.92 -17.44
C LYS A 419 39.33 3.50 -18.71
N PRO A 420 39.93 4.46 -19.45
CA PRO A 420 40.78 4.16 -20.60
C PRO A 420 41.84 3.11 -20.29
N GLY A 421 41.95 2.12 -21.18
CA GLY A 421 42.91 1.00 -21.05
C GLY A 421 42.56 -0.04 -19.99
N VAL A 422 41.43 0.06 -19.28
CA VAL A 422 40.98 -0.91 -18.27
C VAL A 422 39.89 -1.84 -18.83
N ALA A 423 39.86 -3.09 -18.37
CA ALA A 423 38.97 -4.14 -18.85
C ALA A 423 38.49 -5.07 -17.72
N GLY A 424 37.62 -6.03 -18.08
CA GLY A 424 36.96 -6.95 -17.15
C GLY A 424 35.59 -6.43 -16.69
N PRO A 425 34.67 -7.31 -16.27
CA PRO A 425 33.32 -6.90 -15.84
C PRO A 425 33.37 -5.95 -14.64
N ASN A 426 34.41 -6.08 -13.80
CA ASN A 426 34.64 -5.31 -12.58
C ASN A 426 35.66 -4.17 -12.76
N CYS A 427 36.21 -3.97 -13.97
CA CYS A 427 37.32 -3.04 -14.25
C CYS A 427 38.56 -3.28 -13.38
N ASP A 428 38.92 -4.56 -13.23
CA ASP A 428 39.92 -5.09 -12.29
C ASP A 428 41.31 -5.31 -12.89
N ARG A 429 41.47 -5.11 -14.21
CA ARG A 429 42.71 -5.39 -14.95
C ARG A 429 42.89 -4.46 -16.15
N CYS A 430 44.11 -4.34 -16.66
CA CYS A 430 44.32 -3.66 -17.94
C CYS A 430 43.74 -4.46 -19.12
N LEU A 431 43.32 -3.74 -20.15
CA LEU A 431 43.01 -4.26 -21.47
C LEU A 431 44.29 -4.84 -22.12
N MET A 432 44.15 -5.81 -23.02
CA MET A 432 45.31 -6.34 -23.76
C MET A 432 46.02 -5.21 -24.53
N GLY A 433 47.36 -5.13 -24.39
CA GLY A 433 48.16 -4.04 -24.94
C GLY A 433 48.26 -2.79 -24.06
N TYR A 434 47.75 -2.83 -22.82
CA TYR A 434 47.86 -1.77 -21.83
C TYR A 434 48.49 -2.27 -20.52
N TRP A 435 49.08 -1.35 -19.73
CA TRP A 435 49.82 -1.65 -18.51
C TRP A 435 49.69 -0.56 -17.44
N GLY A 436 50.19 -0.85 -16.23
CA GLY A 436 50.33 0.16 -15.18
C GLY A 436 48.98 0.62 -14.64
N PHE A 437 48.16 -0.34 -14.22
CA PHE A 437 46.84 -0.11 -13.62
C PHE A 437 46.95 0.87 -12.44
N GLY A 438 46.22 1.98 -12.51
CA GLY A 438 46.23 3.02 -11.50
C GLY A 438 45.03 3.96 -11.61
N GLU A 439 45.09 5.09 -10.90
CA GLU A 439 43.98 6.04 -10.82
C GLU A 439 43.56 6.65 -12.16
N ASN A 440 44.47 6.71 -13.13
CA ASN A 440 44.21 7.22 -14.48
C ASN A 440 43.92 6.08 -15.50
N GLY A 441 43.53 4.90 -15.04
CA GLY A 441 43.30 3.73 -15.88
C GLY A 441 44.60 2.95 -16.15
N CYS A 442 44.83 2.54 -17.40
CA CYS A 442 46.08 1.93 -17.83
C CYS A 442 46.71 2.69 -19.01
N ARG A 443 48.04 2.68 -19.10
CA ARG A 443 48.82 3.29 -20.18
C ARG A 443 48.94 2.31 -21.35
N PRO A 444 48.88 2.75 -22.61
CA PRO A 444 49.18 1.88 -23.74
C PRO A 444 50.63 1.39 -23.68
N CYS A 445 50.88 0.17 -24.15
CA CYS A 445 52.23 -0.35 -24.33
C CYS A 445 52.89 0.36 -25.52
N ASP A 446 53.99 1.06 -25.25
CA ASP A 446 54.82 1.73 -26.26
C ASP A 446 55.76 0.70 -26.93
N CYS A 447 55.17 -0.26 -27.63
CA CYS A 447 55.92 -1.17 -28.50
C CYS A 447 56.27 -0.43 -29.79
N ALA A 448 57.55 -0.38 -30.14
CA ALA A 448 58.01 0.17 -31.42
C ALA A 448 57.16 -0.38 -32.57
N ARG A 449 56.44 0.52 -33.26
CA ARG A 449 55.54 0.12 -34.34
C ARG A 449 56.33 -0.42 -35.52
N ASP A 450 55.83 -1.54 -36.03
CA ASP A 450 56.16 -2.10 -37.33
C ASP A 450 55.87 -1.03 -38.40
N CYS A 451 56.91 -0.48 -39.04
CA CYS A 451 56.77 0.53 -40.09
C CYS A 451 56.44 -0.13 -41.44
N ASP A 452 55.34 -0.87 -41.48
CA ASP A 452 54.89 -1.67 -42.62
C ASP A 452 53.54 -1.12 -43.12
N HIS A 453 53.60 -0.06 -43.92
CA HIS A 453 52.42 0.61 -44.46
C HIS A 453 51.95 -0.06 -45.76
N TYR A 454 51.38 -1.27 -45.72
CA TYR A 454 50.43 -1.78 -46.75
C TYR A 454 49.73 -3.09 -46.32
N ASP A 455 48.73 -2.97 -45.45
CA ASP A 455 47.66 -3.96 -45.28
C ASP A 455 46.35 -3.20 -45.01
N ASN A 456 45.62 -2.83 -46.07
CA ASN A 456 44.24 -2.34 -45.97
C ASN A 456 43.27 -3.52 -45.76
N GLU A 457 43.49 -4.30 -44.69
CA GLU A 457 42.53 -5.27 -44.19
C GLU A 457 41.76 -4.61 -43.04
N PRO A 458 40.43 -4.44 -43.14
CA PRO A 458 39.65 -3.93 -42.03
C PRO A 458 39.65 -4.98 -40.92
N PHE A 459 40.41 -4.74 -39.85
CA PHE A 459 40.22 -5.46 -38.60
C PHE A 459 38.77 -5.23 -38.16
N PHE A 460 37.94 -6.26 -38.29
CA PHE A 460 36.56 -6.23 -37.82
C PHE A 460 36.56 -5.85 -36.34
N ASN A 461 36.00 -4.68 -36.03
CA ASN A 461 35.67 -4.30 -34.67
C ASN A 461 34.62 -5.30 -34.16
N ILE A 462 35.06 -6.32 -33.42
CA ILE A 462 34.15 -7.24 -32.73
C ILE A 462 33.71 -6.55 -31.43
N PRO A 463 32.45 -6.11 -31.29
CA PRO A 463 31.95 -5.61 -30.02
C PRO A 463 31.88 -6.78 -29.03
N ILE A 464 32.69 -6.74 -27.96
CA ILE A 464 32.64 -7.74 -26.90
C ILE A 464 31.40 -7.47 -26.03
N GLY A 465 30.30 -8.13 -26.36
CA GLY A 465 29.03 -8.01 -25.63
C GLY A 465 27.84 -8.81 -26.16
N GLY A 466 27.91 -9.43 -27.36
CA GLY A 466 26.80 -10.15 -27.98
C GLY A 466 27.05 -11.66 -28.20
N ARG A 467 25.99 -12.47 -28.05
CA ARG A 467 25.92 -13.82 -28.65
C ARG A 467 25.47 -13.70 -30.11
N ILE A 468 25.83 -14.69 -30.92
CA ILE A 468 25.28 -14.92 -32.27
C ILE A 468 23.76 -15.19 -32.13
N PRO A 469 22.89 -14.62 -32.98
CA PRO A 469 21.49 -15.00 -33.04
C PRO A 469 21.32 -16.31 -33.84
N ASP A 470 20.62 -17.29 -33.25
CA ASP A 470 19.91 -18.29 -34.06
C ASP A 470 18.70 -17.62 -34.72
N LEU A 471 18.31 -18.08 -35.92
CA LEU A 471 17.13 -17.56 -36.61
C LEU A 471 15.86 -17.86 -35.80
N VAL A 472 15.03 -16.85 -35.53
CA VAL A 472 13.59 -16.78 -35.92
C VAL A 472 12.90 -15.50 -35.40
N HIS A 473 12.34 -14.75 -36.36
CA HIS A 473 11.18 -13.83 -36.32
C HIS A 473 11.19 -12.51 -35.50
N THR A 474 11.02 -11.41 -36.25
CA THR A 474 10.31 -10.17 -35.89
C THR A 474 8.78 -10.36 -35.97
N PRO A 475 7.88 -9.42 -35.55
CA PRO A 475 8.07 -8.03 -35.06
C PRO A 475 7.44 -7.82 -33.63
N THR A 476 7.19 -6.64 -33.03
CA THR A 476 7.25 -5.18 -33.42
C THR A 476 7.51 -4.30 -32.17
N ASN A 477 7.63 -2.98 -32.38
CA ASN A 477 7.39 -1.83 -31.48
C ASN A 477 6.87 -2.05 -30.04
N GLU A 478 7.54 -1.42 -29.07
CA GLU A 478 7.04 -0.14 -28.49
C GLU A 478 8.22 0.68 -27.91
N SER A 479 8.04 2.00 -27.80
CA SER A 479 9.08 3.05 -27.71
C SER A 479 9.96 3.06 -26.45
N GLU A 480 11.28 3.25 -26.63
CA GLU A 480 12.20 3.80 -25.62
C GLU A 480 12.43 5.31 -25.89
N ASP A 481 12.29 6.16 -24.88
CA ASP A 481 12.62 7.59 -24.96
C ASP A 481 14.14 7.83 -25.08
N GLU A 482 14.54 8.71 -26.01
CA GLU A 482 15.94 9.08 -26.22
C GLU A 482 16.55 9.80 -24.99
N TRP A 483 17.53 9.17 -24.35
CA TRP A 483 18.48 9.89 -23.50
C TRP A 483 19.55 10.55 -24.37
N LYS A 484 19.35 11.84 -24.66
CA LYS A 484 20.32 12.66 -25.40
C LYS A 484 21.63 12.80 -24.62
N TRP A 485 22.74 12.52 -25.30
CA TRP A 485 24.08 12.80 -24.82
C TRP A 485 24.40 14.29 -25.02
N ASN A 486 24.98 14.93 -23.99
CA ASN A 486 25.61 16.25 -24.17
C ASN A 486 26.98 16.06 -24.84
N GLU A 487 27.30 16.87 -25.85
CA GLU A 487 28.35 16.64 -26.85
C GLU A 487 29.82 16.82 -26.37
N HIS A 488 30.11 16.71 -25.07
CA HIS A 488 31.43 17.08 -24.50
C HIS A 488 32.30 15.93 -23.98
N GLU A 489 31.98 14.66 -24.29
CA GLU A 489 32.88 13.52 -24.03
C GLU A 489 33.18 12.73 -25.32
N GLN A 490 33.87 13.39 -26.26
CA GLN A 490 34.43 12.74 -27.44
C GLN A 490 35.58 11.81 -27.03
N GLY A 491 35.46 10.51 -27.34
CA GLY A 491 36.52 9.54 -27.11
C GLY A 491 37.76 9.83 -27.97
N PHE A 492 38.88 10.15 -27.32
CA PHE A 492 40.12 10.52 -27.98
C PHE A 492 40.70 9.38 -28.84
N SER A 493 40.74 9.59 -30.16
CA SER A 493 41.50 8.73 -31.09
C SER A 493 42.99 9.10 -31.07
N ALA A 494 43.87 8.11 -30.91
CA ALA A 494 45.31 8.34 -30.87
C ALA A 494 45.89 8.74 -32.24
N LEU A 495 46.66 9.83 -32.25
CA LEU A 495 47.27 10.46 -33.43
C LEU A 495 48.25 9.53 -34.19
N ARG A 496 48.39 9.80 -35.50
CA ARG A 496 49.43 9.23 -36.37
C ARG A 496 50.60 10.22 -36.50
N HIS A 497 51.83 9.72 -36.38
CA HIS A 497 53.03 10.40 -36.92
C HIS A 497 53.71 9.46 -37.93
N PRO A 498 54.25 9.99 -39.05
CA PRO A 498 54.91 9.19 -40.07
C PRO A 498 56.40 8.95 -39.74
N GLY A 499 56.86 7.72 -39.92
CA GLY A 499 58.27 7.31 -39.84
C GLY A 499 58.62 6.41 -41.02
N THR A 500 59.86 6.49 -41.51
CA THR A 500 60.32 5.86 -42.76
C THR A 500 60.55 4.34 -42.65
N PRO A 501 60.45 3.59 -43.78
CA PRO A 501 60.56 2.13 -43.77
C PRO A 501 62.02 1.62 -43.80
N GLN A 502 62.25 0.44 -43.23
CA GLN A 502 63.47 -0.36 -43.41
C GLN A 502 63.14 -1.79 -43.89
N SER A 503 64.05 -2.38 -44.68
CA SER A 503 63.82 -3.50 -45.60
C SER A 503 63.93 -4.91 -44.98
N LEU A 504 63.49 -5.92 -45.75
CA LEU A 504 63.42 -7.35 -45.40
C LEU A 504 64.76 -8.08 -45.12
N GLU A 505 65.88 -7.38 -45.01
CA GLU A 505 67.24 -7.95 -44.92
C GLU A 505 67.52 -8.69 -43.59
N ILE A 506 66.67 -8.48 -42.57
CA ILE A 506 66.96 -8.81 -41.16
C ILE A 506 66.94 -10.33 -40.86
N PHE A 507 66.28 -11.16 -41.69
CA PHE A 507 66.14 -12.61 -41.43
C PHE A 507 67.46 -13.39 -41.37
N GLY A 508 68.53 -12.90 -42.01
CA GLY A 508 69.87 -13.48 -41.94
C GLY A 508 70.43 -13.51 -40.52
N ASN A 509 70.16 -12.46 -39.74
CA ASN A 509 70.82 -12.17 -38.45
C ASN A 509 70.25 -12.95 -37.26
N PHE A 510 69.11 -13.63 -37.40
CA PHE A 510 68.52 -14.43 -36.32
C PHE A 510 69.08 -15.86 -36.27
N THR A 511 69.41 -16.37 -35.09
CA THR A 511 69.93 -17.73 -34.91
C THR A 511 68.81 -18.77 -35.02
N GLN A 512 67.59 -18.44 -34.61
CA GLN A 512 66.46 -19.36 -34.57
C GLN A 512 65.19 -18.74 -35.16
N LEU A 513 64.46 -19.53 -35.94
CA LEU A 513 63.24 -19.11 -36.64
C LEU A 513 62.19 -20.22 -36.58
N ILE A 514 61.04 -19.94 -35.98
CA ILE A 514 59.96 -20.92 -35.77
C ILE A 514 58.59 -20.37 -36.18
N LYS A 515 57.70 -21.28 -36.58
CA LYS A 515 56.25 -21.06 -36.56
C LYS A 515 55.68 -21.64 -35.28
N ALA A 516 55.05 -20.83 -34.43
CA ALA A 516 54.41 -21.27 -33.21
C ALA A 516 52.98 -20.73 -33.08
N ARG A 517 52.09 -21.46 -32.42
CA ARG A 517 50.78 -20.93 -31.97
C ARG A 517 50.89 -20.54 -30.52
N ILE A 518 50.42 -19.33 -30.17
CA ILE A 518 50.30 -18.91 -28.77
C ILE A 518 49.12 -19.66 -28.15
N LEU A 519 49.34 -20.39 -27.06
CA LEU A 519 48.28 -21.09 -26.33
C LEU A 519 47.75 -20.23 -25.19
N SER A 520 48.64 -19.59 -24.44
CA SER A 520 48.33 -18.68 -23.34
C SER A 520 49.50 -17.77 -23.04
N ALA A 521 49.21 -16.62 -22.42
CA ALA A 521 50.20 -15.71 -21.87
C ALA A 521 49.77 -15.38 -20.44
N HIS A 522 50.67 -15.56 -19.48
CA HIS A 522 50.41 -15.30 -18.07
C HIS A 522 51.44 -14.31 -17.52
N ASP A 523 50.95 -13.31 -16.80
CA ASP A 523 51.74 -12.46 -15.93
C ASP A 523 52.08 -13.24 -14.64
N LYS A 524 53.38 -13.34 -14.28
CA LYS A 524 53.86 -13.98 -13.05
C LYS A 524 54.41 -12.97 -12.03
N GLY A 525 54.10 -11.68 -12.16
CA GLY A 525 54.58 -10.58 -11.32
C GLY A 525 56.07 -10.23 -11.50
N THR A 526 56.91 -11.15 -11.96
CA THR A 526 58.35 -10.94 -12.23
C THR A 526 58.80 -11.25 -13.66
N HIS A 527 58.02 -12.03 -14.42
CA HIS A 527 58.25 -12.32 -15.83
C HIS A 527 56.95 -12.77 -16.50
N ALA A 528 56.84 -12.64 -17.83
CA ALA A 528 55.71 -13.18 -18.59
C ALA A 528 56.04 -14.60 -19.02
N GLU A 529 55.14 -15.53 -18.77
CA GLU A 529 55.21 -16.88 -19.30
C GLU A 529 54.24 -17.03 -20.47
N VAL A 530 54.79 -17.10 -21.69
CA VAL A 530 53.99 -17.34 -22.91
C VAL A 530 54.17 -18.79 -23.32
N VAL A 531 53.12 -19.59 -23.18
CA VAL A 531 53.14 -21.00 -23.59
C VAL A 531 52.77 -21.09 -25.07
N VAL A 532 53.66 -21.66 -25.88
CA VAL A 532 53.46 -21.80 -27.33
C VAL A 532 53.54 -23.25 -27.77
N LYS A 533 52.78 -23.59 -28.81
CA LYS A 533 52.91 -24.87 -29.54
C LYS A 533 53.74 -24.66 -30.79
N VAL A 534 54.97 -25.18 -30.80
CA VAL A 534 55.87 -25.08 -31.97
C VAL A 534 55.35 -25.97 -33.09
N LYS A 535 54.84 -25.37 -34.17
CA LYS A 535 54.27 -26.07 -35.33
C LYS A 535 55.33 -26.44 -36.36
N LYS A 536 56.29 -25.56 -36.63
CA LYS A 536 57.39 -25.78 -37.59
C LYS A 536 58.65 -25.05 -37.11
N VAL A 537 59.81 -25.66 -37.29
CA VAL A 537 61.11 -24.98 -37.17
C VAL A 537 61.59 -24.71 -38.60
N LEU A 538 62.01 -23.48 -38.87
CA LEU A 538 62.41 -22.98 -40.19
C LEU A 538 63.93 -22.76 -40.26
N LYS A 539 64.53 -22.25 -39.17
CA LYS A 539 65.98 -22.18 -38.94
C LYS A 539 66.25 -22.66 -37.51
N SER A 540 67.17 -23.60 -37.33
CA SER A 540 67.58 -24.09 -36.01
C SER A 540 68.96 -23.53 -35.66
N GLY A 541 69.09 -22.96 -34.47
CA GLY A 541 70.37 -22.64 -33.86
C GLY A 541 71.05 -23.88 -33.25
N LYS A 542 71.96 -23.67 -32.30
CA LYS A 542 72.66 -24.75 -31.59
C LYS A 542 71.70 -25.48 -30.63
N VAL A 543 70.75 -24.76 -30.02
CA VAL A 543 69.62 -25.33 -29.26
C VAL A 543 68.56 -25.93 -30.20
N LYS A 544 68.42 -27.26 -30.12
CA LYS A 544 67.42 -28.03 -30.88
C LYS A 544 66.00 -27.90 -30.28
N ILE A 545 65.16 -27.07 -30.89
CA ILE A 545 63.73 -26.99 -30.51
C ILE A 545 62.92 -28.11 -31.19
N ALA A 546 62.32 -28.98 -30.37
CA ALA A 546 61.35 -29.98 -30.82
C ALA A 546 59.95 -29.37 -31.06
N ARG A 547 59.18 -29.95 -31.99
CA ARG A 547 57.75 -29.60 -32.24
C ARG A 547 56.88 -30.02 -31.05
N SER A 548 56.85 -29.16 -30.04
CA SER A 548 56.31 -29.45 -28.70
C SER A 548 55.72 -28.17 -28.10
N ASN A 549 55.03 -28.29 -26.97
CA ASN A 549 54.67 -27.13 -26.16
C ASN A 549 55.92 -26.63 -25.43
N ARG A 550 56.20 -25.32 -25.49
CA ARG A 550 57.35 -24.67 -24.84
C ARG A 550 56.93 -23.33 -24.24
N SER A 551 57.45 -23.01 -23.06
CA SER A 551 57.39 -21.66 -22.52
C SER A 551 58.46 -20.81 -23.20
N ILE A 552 58.04 -19.65 -23.75
CA ILE A 552 58.92 -18.59 -24.23
C ILE A 552 58.94 -17.48 -23.18
N TYR A 553 60.11 -16.90 -22.98
CA TYR A 553 60.35 -15.84 -22.01
C TYR A 553 60.78 -14.58 -22.77
N PRO A 554 59.93 -13.53 -22.83
CA PRO A 554 60.30 -12.27 -23.44
C PRO A 554 61.15 -11.44 -22.48
N GLU A 555 62.41 -11.18 -22.85
CA GLU A 555 63.40 -10.49 -22.03
C GLU A 555 63.24 -8.95 -22.08
N SER A 556 62.00 -8.48 -22.01
CA SER A 556 61.61 -7.07 -22.05
C SER A 556 60.73 -6.68 -20.87
N TRP A 557 60.95 -7.33 -19.73
CA TRP A 557 60.29 -7.02 -18.46
C TRP A 557 60.98 -5.87 -17.72
N THR A 558 60.67 -4.66 -18.15
CA THR A 558 60.75 -3.50 -17.25
C THR A 558 59.64 -3.62 -16.18
N ASN A 559 59.69 -2.80 -15.12
CA ASN A 559 58.70 -2.74 -14.02
C ASN A 559 57.33 -2.18 -14.49
N ARG A 560 56.86 -2.60 -15.66
CA ARG A 560 55.85 -1.95 -16.51
C ARG A 560 54.94 -2.94 -17.25
N GLY A 561 54.98 -4.25 -16.98
CA GLY A 561 53.94 -5.21 -17.39
C GLY A 561 53.63 -5.37 -18.90
N CYS A 562 54.41 -4.82 -19.82
CA CYS A 562 54.20 -4.96 -21.26
C CYS A 562 54.99 -6.12 -21.85
N THR A 563 54.32 -6.94 -22.66
CA THR A 563 54.99 -7.84 -23.61
C THR A 563 55.08 -7.16 -24.98
N CYS A 564 56.27 -6.71 -25.35
CA CYS A 564 56.57 -6.26 -26.71
C CYS A 564 57.52 -7.27 -27.36
N PRO A 565 57.21 -7.79 -28.57
CA PRO A 565 55.97 -7.60 -29.35
C PRO A 565 54.75 -8.33 -28.77
N ILE A 566 53.53 -7.85 -29.10
CA ILE A 566 52.26 -8.36 -28.53
C ILE A 566 51.88 -9.72 -29.16
N LEU A 567 51.73 -10.74 -28.31
CA LEU A 567 51.44 -12.12 -28.69
C LEU A 567 50.02 -12.54 -28.26
N ASN A 568 49.07 -12.52 -29.19
CA ASN A 568 47.68 -12.86 -28.94
C ASN A 568 47.46 -14.39 -28.85
N PRO A 569 46.83 -14.91 -27.79
CA PRO A 569 46.44 -16.32 -27.69
C PRO A 569 45.56 -16.78 -28.86
N GLY A 570 45.77 -18.02 -29.32
CA GLY A 570 45.07 -18.61 -30.47
C GLY A 570 45.75 -18.35 -31.83
N THR A 571 46.47 -17.24 -31.96
CA THR A 571 47.11 -16.83 -33.22
C THR A 571 48.41 -17.61 -33.50
N ASP A 572 48.64 -17.95 -34.77
CA ASP A 572 49.91 -18.48 -35.27
C ASP A 572 50.85 -17.30 -35.58
N TYR A 573 52.11 -17.35 -35.13
CA TYR A 573 53.15 -16.36 -35.43
C TYR A 573 54.39 -17.01 -36.04
N LEU A 574 55.07 -16.25 -36.89
CA LEU A 574 56.49 -16.40 -37.19
C LEU A 574 57.27 -15.69 -36.08
N ILE A 575 58.18 -16.40 -35.42
CA ILE A 575 59.03 -15.88 -34.34
C ILE A 575 60.49 -16.13 -34.74
N ALA A 576 61.25 -15.05 -34.89
CA ALA A 576 62.69 -15.04 -35.06
C ALA A 576 63.35 -14.44 -33.82
N GLY A 577 64.36 -15.09 -33.26
CA GLY A 577 65.02 -14.63 -32.04
C GLY A 577 66.48 -15.01 -31.99
N GLN A 578 67.16 -14.48 -30.98
CA GLN A 578 68.49 -14.95 -30.58
C GLN A 578 68.37 -16.10 -29.57
N GLU A 579 69.46 -16.84 -29.41
CA GLU A 579 69.54 -18.04 -28.59
C GLU A 579 70.34 -17.73 -27.31
N ASP A 580 69.74 -17.96 -26.12
CA ASP A 580 70.53 -17.97 -24.89
C ASP A 580 71.18 -19.33 -24.69
N SER A 581 72.46 -19.40 -25.02
CA SER A 581 73.31 -20.57 -24.80
C SER A 581 73.39 -21.02 -23.33
N ARG A 582 73.12 -20.14 -22.36
CA ARG A 582 73.20 -20.46 -20.92
C ARG A 582 71.93 -21.10 -20.37
N THR A 583 70.75 -20.76 -20.89
CA THR A 583 69.46 -21.31 -20.39
C THR A 583 68.81 -22.31 -21.34
N SER A 584 69.35 -22.54 -22.54
CA SER A 584 68.76 -23.41 -23.57
C SER A 584 67.31 -23.02 -23.95
N LYS A 585 67.00 -21.72 -23.89
CA LYS A 585 65.69 -21.13 -24.19
C LYS A 585 65.77 -20.23 -25.43
N LEU A 586 64.66 -20.16 -26.15
CA LEU A 586 64.45 -19.12 -27.16
C LEU A 586 64.12 -17.81 -26.45
N LEU A 587 64.99 -16.82 -26.58
CA LEU A 587 64.70 -15.46 -26.14
C LEU A 587 63.82 -14.78 -27.20
N VAL A 588 62.76 -14.09 -26.76
CA VAL A 588 61.90 -13.26 -27.62
C VAL A 588 61.84 -11.86 -27.03
N ASN A 589 62.94 -11.12 -27.16
CA ASN A 589 63.13 -9.78 -26.62
C ASN A 589 62.75 -8.70 -27.66
N MET A 590 62.98 -7.42 -27.33
CA MET A 590 62.71 -6.28 -28.24
C MET A 590 63.42 -6.38 -29.60
N ASN A 591 64.54 -7.10 -29.67
CA ASN A 591 65.31 -7.28 -30.89
C ASN A 591 64.82 -8.48 -31.72
N SER A 592 63.79 -9.20 -31.26
CA SER A 592 63.26 -10.41 -31.90
C SER A 592 62.10 -10.09 -32.83
N LEU A 593 62.16 -10.58 -34.07
CA LEU A 593 61.13 -10.35 -35.07
C LEU A 593 59.94 -11.30 -34.87
N VAL A 594 58.75 -10.74 -34.62
CA VAL A 594 57.51 -11.51 -34.45
C VAL A 594 56.44 -10.94 -35.38
N LYS A 595 56.00 -11.73 -36.35
CA LYS A 595 54.97 -11.36 -37.34
C LYS A 595 53.85 -12.41 -37.32
N PRO A 596 52.55 -12.03 -37.37
CA PRO A 596 51.46 -12.99 -37.55
C PRO A 596 51.69 -13.89 -38.77
N TRP A 597 51.42 -15.19 -38.64
CA TRP A 597 51.69 -16.14 -39.72
C TRP A 597 50.67 -15.98 -40.85
N LYS A 598 51.11 -15.43 -41.97
CA LYS A 598 50.41 -15.52 -43.27
C LYS A 598 51.06 -16.61 -44.14
N ALA A 599 50.30 -17.20 -45.07
CA ALA A 599 50.79 -18.31 -45.89
C ALA A 599 51.98 -17.93 -46.79
N TYR A 600 51.98 -16.70 -47.34
CA TYR A 600 53.07 -16.21 -48.20
C TYR A 600 54.39 -16.02 -47.46
N LEU A 601 54.36 -15.57 -46.18
CA LEU A 601 55.56 -15.43 -45.33
C LEU A 601 56.32 -16.76 -45.23
N GLY A 602 55.61 -17.88 -45.14
CA GLY A 602 56.20 -19.21 -45.10
C GLY A 602 56.93 -19.62 -46.38
N LYS A 603 56.55 -19.06 -47.53
CA LYS A 603 57.23 -19.25 -48.82
C LYS A 603 58.45 -18.31 -48.93
N GLN A 604 58.25 -17.01 -48.71
CA GLN A 604 59.32 -16.00 -48.73
C GLN A 604 60.48 -16.38 -47.79
N VAL A 605 60.20 -16.77 -46.55
CA VAL A 605 61.22 -17.20 -45.59
C VAL A 605 61.97 -18.45 -46.07
N ALA A 606 61.29 -19.42 -46.68
CA ALA A 606 61.93 -20.63 -47.20
C ALA A 606 62.80 -20.33 -48.44
N ASP A 607 62.43 -19.33 -49.25
CA ASP A 607 63.21 -18.87 -50.38
C ASP A 607 64.47 -18.12 -49.91
N ILE A 608 64.32 -17.13 -49.01
CA ILE A 608 65.45 -16.35 -48.44
C ILE A 608 66.48 -17.26 -47.74
N LEU A 609 66.02 -18.24 -46.94
CA LEU A 609 66.90 -19.21 -46.28
C LEU A 609 67.65 -20.15 -47.24
N ARG A 610 67.20 -20.25 -48.49
CA ARG A 610 67.74 -21.15 -49.52
C ARG A 610 68.67 -20.43 -50.50
N THR A 611 68.39 -19.17 -50.85
CA THR A 611 69.22 -18.39 -51.78
C THR A 611 70.31 -17.58 -51.09
N GLY A 612 70.19 -17.38 -49.77
CA GLY A 612 70.93 -16.34 -49.05
C GLY A 612 70.36 -14.95 -49.34
N CYS A 613 70.72 -13.98 -48.50
CA CYS A 613 70.45 -12.56 -48.77
C CYS A 613 71.34 -12.10 -49.95
N LYS A 614 70.71 -11.60 -51.00
CA LYS A 614 71.29 -10.85 -52.10
C LYS A 614 70.47 -9.57 -52.29
#